data_AF-A0A679I198-F1
#
_entry.id   AF-A0A679I198-F1
#
_cell.length_a   1.000
_cell.length_b   1.000
_cell.length_c   1.000
_cell.angle_alpha   90.00
_cell.angle_beta   90.00
_cell.angle_gamma   90.00
#
_symmetry.space_group_name_H-M   'P 1'
#
loop_
_entity.id
_entity.type
_entity.pdbx_description
1 polymer ?
#
loop_
_entity_poly.entity_id
_entity_poly.type
_entity_poly.pdbx_seq_one_letter_code
_entity_poly.pdbx_strand_id
1 'polypeptide(L)' 'MAECLEIAVVTQGKSLDETMKNLHEAVELHLQGEDLAELGLAPNPTLLVTMEFDLAHA' A
#
# COMPACT_ATOMS: atom_id res chain seq x y z
N MET A 1 -2.22 -5.15 -9.59
CA MET A 1 -1.86 -5.67 -8.26
C MET A 1 -1.00 -4.62 -7.59
N ALA A 2 -1.11 -4.45 -6.28
CA ALA A 2 -0.25 -3.57 -5.51
C ALA A 2 0.12 -4.27 -4.20
N GLU A 3 1.30 -3.97 -3.68
CA GLU A 3 1.80 -4.47 -2.41
C GLU A 3 2.41 -3.33 -1.60
N CYS A 4 2.30 -3.41 -0.27
CA CYS A 4 3.03 -2.53 0.64
C CYS A 4 4.30 -3.25 1.08
N LEU A 5 5.45 -2.59 1.04
CA LEU A 5 6.74 -3.23 1.35
C LEU A 5 7.01 -3.28 2.85
N GLU A 6 6.41 -2.37 3.61
CA GLU A 6 6.60 -2.19 5.05
C GLU A 6 5.74 -3.14 5.89
N ILE A 7 4.58 -3.55 5.36
CA ILE A 7 3.62 -4.42 6.04
C ILE A 7 3.08 -5.48 5.09
N ALA A 8 2.65 -6.63 5.61
CA ALA A 8 2.18 -7.77 4.82
C ALA A 8 0.78 -7.55 4.20
N VAL A 9 0.67 -6.58 3.30
CA VAL A 9 -0.57 -6.19 2.60
C VAL A 9 -0.36 -6.31 1.09
N VAL A 10 -1.23 -7.08 0.44
CA VAL A 10 -1.30 -7.22 -1.01
C VAL A 10 -2.74 -7.05 -1.45
N THR A 11 -2.97 -6.25 -2.49
CA THR A 11 -4.30 -5.99 -3.04
C THR A 11 -4.34 -6.08 -4.56
N GLN A 12 -5.55 -6.29 -5.07
CA GLN A 12 -5.84 -6.30 -6.50
C GLN A 12 -7.16 -5.59 -6.76
N GLY A 13 -7.25 -4.91 -7.90
CA GLY A 13 -8.48 -4.30 -8.41
C GLY A 13 -8.58 -4.46 -9.92
N LYS A 14 -9.74 -4.13 -10.49
CA LYS A 14 -10.00 -4.16 -11.95
C LYS A 14 -9.44 -2.92 -12.66
N SER A 15 -9.21 -1.84 -11.92
CA SER A 15 -8.57 -0.61 -12.39
C SER A 15 -7.46 -0.16 -11.46
N LEU A 16 -6.67 0.82 -11.91
CA LEU A 16 -5.68 1.50 -11.07
C LEU A 16 -6.35 2.13 -9.84
N ASP A 17 -7.39 2.92 -10.03
CA ASP A 17 -8.10 3.60 -8.95
C ASP A 17 -8.67 2.62 -7.92
N GLU A 18 -9.27 1.50 -8.38
CA GLU A 18 -9.78 0.46 -7.50
C GLU A 18 -8.64 -0.21 -6.73
N THR A 19 -7.51 -0.51 -7.40
CA THR A 19 -6.34 -1.10 -6.74
C THR A 19 -5.79 -0.17 -5.66
N MET A 20 -5.68 1.14 -5.94
CA MET A 20 -5.18 2.13 -4.98
C MET A 20 -6.13 2.33 -3.80
N LYS A 21 -7.44 2.37 -4.06
CA LYS A 21 -8.45 2.41 -3.00
C LYS A 21 -8.34 1.19 -2.09
N ASN A 22 -8.28 -0.01 -2.68
CA ASN A 22 -8.17 -1.26 -1.92
C ASN A 22 -6.88 -1.30 -1.10
N LEU A 23 -5.74 -0.84 -1.66
CA LEU A 23 -4.47 -0.74 -0.94
C LEU A 23 -4.58 0.21 0.26
N HIS A 24 -5.14 1.41 0.06
CA HIS A 24 -5.32 2.38 1.14
C HIS A 24 -6.17 1.82 2.28
N GLU A 25 -7.34 1.24 1.96
CA GLU A 25 -8.24 0.65 2.97
C GLU A 25 -7.58 -0.53 3.69
N ALA A 26 -6.82 -1.37 2.99
CA ALA A 26 -6.13 -2.52 3.60
C ALA A 26 -4.98 -2.10 4.53
N VAL A 27 -4.22 -1.05 4.16
CA VAL A 27 -3.17 -0.48 5.02
C VAL A 27 -3.80 0.16 6.26
N GLU A 28 -4.87 0.95 6.10
CA GLU A 28 -5.60 1.56 7.22
C GLU A 28 -6.16 0.50 8.17
N LEU A 29 -6.76 -0.56 7.63
CA LEU A 29 -7.28 -1.68 8.42
C LEU A 29 -6.18 -2.45 9.16
N HIS A 30 -5.01 -2.62 8.55
CA HIS A 30 -3.87 -3.29 9.19
C HIS A 30 -3.30 -2.47 10.35
N LEU A 31 -3.23 -1.14 10.21
CA LEU A 31 -2.69 -0.26 11.25
C LEU A 31 -3.71 0.04 12.36
N GLN A 32 -4.99 -0.29 12.18
CA GLN A 32 -6.04 0.02 13.12
C GLN A 32 -5.85 -0.73 14.45
N GLY A 33 -5.47 0.01 15.50
CA GLY A 33 -5.26 -0.55 16.84
C GLY A 33 -3.86 -1.06 17.10
N GLU A 34 -2.96 -0.95 16.13
CA GLU A 34 -1.54 -1.24 16.27
C GLU A 34 -0.78 -0.08 16.93
N ASP A 35 0.33 -0.38 17.60
CA ASP A 35 1.28 0.64 18.01
C ASP A 35 2.24 0.96 16.85
N LEU A 36 2.01 2.11 16.22
CA LEU A 36 2.82 2.57 15.09
C LEU A 36 4.31 2.70 15.44
N ALA A 37 4.66 3.00 16.70
CA ALA A 37 6.05 3.12 17.11
C ALA A 37 6.75 1.76 17.19
N GLU A 38 6.02 0.70 17.60
CA GLU A 38 6.54 -0.68 17.59
C GLU A 38 6.77 -1.18 16.16
N LEU A 39 5.98 -0.71 15.20
CA LEU A 39 6.15 -0.96 13.77
C LEU A 39 7.21 -0.07 13.11
N GLY A 40 7.84 0.85 13.85
CA GLY A 40 8.83 1.79 13.31
C GLY A 40 8.25 2.87 12.39
N LEU A 41 6.94 3.12 12.47
CA LEU A 41 6.22 4.10 11.65
C LEU A 41 6.10 5.46 12.36
N ALA A 42 5.95 6.52 11.57
CA ALA A 42 5.62 7.84 12.09
C ALA A 42 4.17 7.87 12.64
N PRO A 43 3.83 8.77 13.58
CA PRO A 43 2.47 8.88 14.13
C PRO A 43 1.38 9.17 13.09
N ASN A 44 1.75 9.79 11.97
CA ASN A 44 0.90 10.00 10.80
C ASN A 44 1.67 9.52 9.57
N PRO A 45 1.67 8.20 9.28
CA PRO A 45 2.43 7.66 8.18
C PRO A 45 1.84 8.11 6.85
N THR A 46 2.69 8.22 5.83
CA THR A 46 2.27 8.52 4.46
C THR A 46 2.49 7.30 3.59
N LEU A 47 1.51 6.92 2.80
CA LEU A 47 1.65 5.85 1.81
C LEU A 47 2.28 6.44 0.54
N LEU A 48 3.55 6.12 0.29
CA LEU A 48 4.23 6.44 -0.97
C LEU A 48 4.02 5.29 -1.94
N VAL A 49 3.38 5.56 -3.08
CA VAL A 49 3.12 4.56 -4.10
C VAL A 49 4.04 4.79 -5.29
N THR A 50 4.82 3.77 -5.65
CA THR A 50 5.59 3.72 -6.89
C THR A 50 4.90 2.76 -7.85
N MET A 51 4.80 3.16 -9.11
CA MET A 51 4.24 2.31 -10.16
C MET A 51 5.32 2.02 -11.20
N GLU A 52 5.44 0.74 -11.53
CA GLU A 52 6.38 0.25 -12.52
C GLU A 52 5.62 -0.21 -13.77
N PHE A 53 6.21 0.06 -14.93
CA PHE A 53 5.68 -0.33 -16.23
C PHE A 53 6.79 -0.96 -17.06
N ASP A 54 6.52 -2.14 -17.61
CA ASP A 54 7.39 -2.73 -18.62
C ASP A 54 7.24 -1.96 -19.94
N LEU A 55 8.33 -1.38 -20.41
CA LEU A 55 8.39 -0.76 -21.73
C LEU A 55 8.71 -1.84 -22.76
N ALA A 56 7.68 -2.49 -23.28
CA ALA A 56 7.84 -3.70 -24.09
C ALA A 56 8.49 -3.52 -25.49
N HIS A 57 9.02 -2.35 -25.86
CA HIS A 57 9.64 -2.11 -27.19
C HIS A 57 10.68 -0.96 -27.23
N ALA A 58 11.64 -0.90 -26.30
CA ALA A 58 12.81 0.00 -26.46
C ALA A 58 13.81 -0.52 -27.49
#